data_AF-A0AA43LM31-F1
#
_entry.id   AF-A0AA43LM31-F1
#
_cell.length_a   1.000
_cell.length_b   1.000
_cell.length_c   1.000
_cell.angle_alpha   90.00
_cell.angle_beta   90.00
_cell.angle_gamma   90.00
#
_symmetry.space_group_name_H-M   'P 1'
#
loop_
_entity.id
_entity.type
_entity.pdbx_description
1 polymer ?
#
loop_
_entity_poly.entity_id
_entity_poly.type
_entity_poly.pdbx_seq_one_letter_code
_entity_poly.pdbx_strand_id
1 'polypeptide(L)'
;MSALFKKTKTPLPAVNKKVGSLVMNDKLVIIVGASREEIELQVRQFCKLYHRSDYSIQVRLHPIEDRILALTFPEDLDFVVFFYMIKSLSASCVDTSANVLGWCTLPPVDVCNPISAQAMLYVHNDAKLGRSVFVTTQENACWVVNFDKKRYESVPLVQHYTRPPYSFLEVKHREGYIIS
;
A
#
# COMPACT_ATOMS: atom_id res chain seq x y z
N MET A 1 31.91 -23.52 0.40
CA MET A 1 30.65 -24.26 0.59
C MET A 1 29.51 -23.25 0.55
N SER A 2 28.91 -23.09 -0.63
CA SER A 2 27.89 -22.11 -0.97
C SER A 2 26.49 -22.66 -0.65
N ALA A 3 25.75 -22.01 0.25
CA ALA A 3 24.38 -22.38 0.56
C ALA A 3 23.39 -21.61 -0.34
N LEU A 4 22.69 -22.37 -1.18
CA LEU A 4 21.64 -21.95 -2.09
C LEU A 4 20.45 -21.31 -1.33
N PHE A 5 20.12 -20.06 -1.65
CA PHE A 5 18.79 -19.50 -1.38
C PHE A 5 17.77 -20.18 -2.31
N LYS A 6 16.92 -21.05 -1.74
CA LYS A 6 15.74 -21.58 -2.45
C LYS A 6 14.70 -20.46 -2.60
N LYS A 7 14.52 -19.98 -3.84
CA LYS A 7 13.41 -19.11 -4.25
C LYS A 7 12.08 -19.86 -4.12
N THR A 8 11.33 -19.63 -3.06
CA THR A 8 9.91 -20.00 -3.00
C THR A 8 9.09 -18.98 -3.80
N LYS A 9 8.72 -19.36 -5.04
CA LYS A 9 7.75 -18.61 -5.86
C LYS A 9 6.35 -18.85 -5.30
N THR A 10 5.85 -17.98 -4.45
CA THR A 10 4.42 -17.91 -4.15
C THR A 10 3.69 -17.45 -5.42
N PRO A 11 2.69 -18.17 -5.94
CA PRO A 11 1.90 -17.68 -7.06
C PRO A 11 1.09 -16.46 -6.63
N LEU A 12 1.21 -15.36 -7.38
CA LEU A 12 0.35 -14.19 -7.23
C LEU A 12 -1.12 -14.59 -7.52
N PRO A 13 -2.11 -14.01 -6.81
CA PRO A 13 -3.51 -14.33 -7.00
C PRO A 13 -3.99 -13.97 -8.43
N ALA A 14 -4.84 -14.83 -8.99
CA ALA A 14 -5.46 -14.61 -10.29
C ALA A 14 -6.58 -13.56 -10.19
N VAL A 15 -6.50 -12.51 -11.00
CA VAL A 15 -7.48 -11.42 -11.02
C VAL A 15 -8.59 -11.75 -12.02
N ASN A 16 -9.79 -12.07 -11.53
CA ASN A 16 -11.01 -12.12 -12.35
C ASN A 16 -11.63 -10.71 -12.43
N LYS A 17 -11.32 -9.95 -13.49
CA LYS A 17 -12.01 -8.67 -13.77
C LYS A 17 -13.39 -8.98 -14.39
N LYS A 18 -14.45 -8.94 -13.57
CA LYS A 18 -15.82 -8.70 -14.08
C LYS A 18 -15.98 -7.19 -14.30
N VAL A 19 -16.22 -6.81 -15.54
CA VAL A 19 -16.52 -5.43 -15.95
C VAL A 19 -17.94 -5.09 -15.47
N GLY A 20 -18.09 -4.03 -14.66
CA GLY A 20 -19.43 -3.51 -14.31
C GLY A 20 -19.58 -2.75 -13.00
N SER A 21 -18.64 -2.84 -12.04
CA SER A 21 -18.67 -1.98 -10.85
C SER A 21 -17.80 -0.74 -11.07
N LEU A 22 -18.30 0.44 -10.68
CA LEU A 22 -17.51 1.66 -10.59
C LEU A 22 -16.46 1.43 -9.50
N VAL A 23 -15.25 0.99 -9.88
CA VAL A 23 -14.20 0.73 -8.90
C VAL A 23 -13.71 2.08 -8.38
N MET A 24 -14.05 2.40 -7.13
CA MET A 24 -13.62 3.63 -6.49
C MET A 24 -12.12 3.58 -6.23
N ASN A 25 -11.35 4.32 -7.02
CA ASN A 25 -9.91 4.44 -6.88
C ASN A 25 -9.57 5.70 -6.06
N ASP A 26 -9.56 5.54 -4.74
CA ASP A 26 -9.19 6.58 -3.76
C ASP A 26 -7.86 6.28 -3.06
N LYS A 27 -7.09 5.33 -3.61
CA LYS A 27 -5.83 4.86 -3.04
C LYS A 27 -4.80 5.99 -3.04
N LEU A 28 -4.28 6.30 -1.86
CA LEU A 28 -3.31 7.33 -1.61
C LEU A 28 -2.20 6.78 -0.72
N VAL A 29 -0.94 7.09 -1.02
CA VAL A 29 0.18 6.86 -0.10
C VAL A 29 0.85 8.19 0.19
N ILE A 30 1.11 8.48 1.46
CA ILE A 30 1.95 9.62 1.87
C ILE A 30 3.21 9.06 2.50
N ILE A 31 4.35 9.61 2.07
CA ILE A 31 5.68 9.24 2.50
C ILE A 31 6.35 10.49 3.05
N VAL A 32 6.82 10.44 4.29
CA VAL A 32 7.49 11.55 4.97
C VAL A 32 8.89 11.13 5.39
N GLY A 33 9.91 11.89 5.01
CA GLY A 33 11.30 11.73 5.44
C GLY A 33 12.23 11.09 4.41
N ALA A 34 11.71 10.47 3.35
CA ALA A 34 12.51 9.88 2.27
C ALA A 34 12.81 10.88 1.15
N SER A 35 13.95 10.70 0.47
CA SER A 35 14.25 11.46 -0.75
C SER A 35 13.39 11.01 -1.92
N ARG A 36 13.22 11.90 -2.90
CA ARG A 36 12.51 11.60 -4.14
C ARG A 36 13.16 10.45 -4.89
N GLU A 37 14.48 10.45 -4.98
CA GLU A 37 15.27 9.49 -5.74
C GLU A 37 15.13 8.07 -5.18
N GLU A 38 15.13 7.93 -3.85
CA GLU A 38 14.89 6.66 -3.17
C GLU A 38 13.50 6.12 -3.48
N ILE A 39 12.46 6.94 -3.33
CA ILE A 39 11.08 6.51 -3.58
C ILE A 39 10.86 6.19 -5.05
N GLU A 40 11.40 7.01 -5.96
CA GLU A 40 11.35 6.70 -7.39
C GLU A 40 11.97 5.34 -7.72
N LEU A 41 13.15 5.05 -7.18
CA LEU A 41 13.83 3.78 -7.41
C LEU A 41 12.99 2.60 -6.90
N GLN A 42 12.44 2.71 -5.70
CA GLN A 42 11.62 1.65 -5.10
C GLN A 42 10.31 1.44 -5.85
N VAL A 43 9.62 2.52 -6.25
CA VAL A 43 8.40 2.43 -7.06
C VAL A 43 8.71 1.80 -8.43
N ARG A 44 9.81 2.18 -9.09
CA ARG A 44 10.23 1.55 -10.36
C ARG A 44 10.50 0.05 -10.19
N GLN A 45 11.18 -0.34 -9.12
CA GLN A 45 11.45 -1.75 -8.82
C GLN A 45 10.14 -2.52 -8.56
N PHE A 46 9.21 -1.92 -7.82
CA PHE A 46 7.90 -2.49 -7.59
C PHE A 46 7.12 -2.67 -8.89
N CYS A 47 7.03 -1.65 -9.74
CA CYS A 47 6.31 -1.74 -11.01
C CYS A 47 6.90 -2.84 -11.90
N LYS A 48 8.24 -2.95 -11.98
CA LYS A 48 8.93 -4.04 -12.70
C LYS A 48 8.60 -5.44 -12.18
N LEU A 49 8.45 -5.60 -10.86
CA LEU A 49 8.13 -6.91 -10.25
C LEU A 49 6.73 -7.40 -10.67
N TYR A 50 5.79 -6.48 -10.84
CA TYR A 50 4.41 -6.77 -11.21
C TYR A 50 4.11 -6.59 -12.70
N HIS A 51 5.10 -6.17 -13.50
CA HIS A 51 4.98 -6.08 -14.94
C HIS A 51 4.91 -7.50 -15.54
N ARG A 52 3.73 -7.88 -16.04
CA ARG A 52 3.50 -9.09 -16.85
C ARG A 52 2.78 -8.71 -18.13
N SER A 53 2.76 -9.61 -19.12
CA SER A 53 2.24 -9.39 -20.48
C SER A 53 0.87 -8.70 -20.54
N ASP A 54 0.04 -8.84 -19.51
CA ASP A 54 -1.34 -8.34 -19.47
C ASP A 54 -1.63 -7.41 -18.26
N TYR A 55 -0.61 -7.04 -17.48
CA TYR A 55 -0.78 -6.18 -16.30
C TYR A 55 0.45 -5.29 -16.09
N SER A 56 0.25 -3.98 -16.29
CA SER A 56 1.25 -2.95 -16.02
C SER A 56 0.75 -2.04 -14.90
N ILE A 57 1.49 -1.96 -13.80
CA ILE A 57 1.19 -1.00 -12.74
C ILE A 57 1.72 0.36 -13.15
N GLN A 58 0.88 1.38 -13.08
CA GLN A 58 1.29 2.77 -13.16
C GLN A 58 1.08 3.44 -11.80
N VAL A 59 2.08 4.18 -11.36
CA VAL A 59 2.04 4.97 -10.12
C VAL A 59 2.35 6.40 -10.48
N ARG A 60 1.55 7.35 -10.03
CA ARG A 60 1.86 8.77 -10.15
C ARG A 60 2.51 9.25 -8.86
N LEU A 61 3.73 9.74 -8.96
CA LEU A 61 4.48 10.33 -7.85
C LEU A 61 4.31 11.85 -7.88
N HIS A 62 3.92 12.41 -6.74
CA HIS A 62 3.69 13.83 -6.52
C HIS A 62 4.64 14.33 -5.43
N PRO A 63 5.65 15.14 -5.77
CA PRO A 63 6.38 15.91 -4.78
C PRO A 63 5.44 16.94 -4.14
N ILE A 64 5.30 16.91 -2.82
CA ILE A 64 4.42 17.84 -2.08
C ILE A 64 5.26 18.97 -1.50
N GLU A 65 6.29 18.61 -0.73
CA GLU A 65 7.27 19.48 -0.07
C GLU A 65 8.62 18.75 0.04
N ASP A 66 9.64 19.38 0.62
CA ASP A 66 10.91 18.69 0.88
C ASP A 66 10.66 17.44 1.74
N ARG A 67 11.09 16.29 1.21
CA ARG A 67 10.91 14.96 1.81
C ARG A 67 9.46 14.58 2.15
N ILE A 68 8.47 15.24 1.53
CA ILE A 68 7.06 14.82 1.58
C ILE A 68 6.60 14.47 0.17
N LEU A 69 6.25 13.21 -0.01
CA LEU A 69 5.90 12.64 -1.29
C LEU A 69 4.52 11.97 -1.19
N ALA A 70 3.75 12.02 -2.27
CA ALA A 70 2.49 11.33 -2.37
C ALA A 70 2.45 10.41 -3.61
N LEU A 71 1.85 9.24 -3.46
CA LEU A 71 1.57 8.32 -4.56
C LEU A 71 0.06 8.24 -4.79
N THR A 72 -0.35 8.41 -6.04
CA THR A 72 -1.69 8.09 -6.51
C THR A 72 -1.61 7.09 -7.66
N PHE A 73 -2.74 6.47 -8.00
CA PHE A 73 -2.78 5.41 -8.99
C PHE A 73 -3.76 5.82 -10.10
N PRO A 74 -3.35 5.84 -11.38
CA PRO A 74 -4.26 6.13 -12.47
C PRO A 74 -5.38 5.09 -12.59
N GLU A 75 -5.03 3.82 -12.37
CA GLU A 75 -5.96 2.69 -12.36
C GLU A 75 -6.14 2.15 -10.95
N ASP A 76 -7.29 1.53 -10.69
CA ASP A 76 -7.51 0.89 -9.40
C ASP A 76 -6.59 -0.33 -9.25
N LEU A 77 -5.71 -0.28 -8.26
CA LEU A 77 -4.89 -1.42 -7.90
C LEU A 77 -5.72 -2.44 -7.13
N ASP A 78 -5.50 -3.71 -7.42
CA ASP A 78 -5.95 -4.78 -6.54
C ASP A 78 -5.47 -4.52 -5.10
N PHE A 79 -6.35 -4.73 -4.12
CA PHE A 79 -6.07 -4.39 -2.73
C PHE A 79 -4.83 -5.12 -2.18
N VAL A 80 -4.59 -6.37 -2.60
CA VAL A 80 -3.40 -7.14 -2.22
C VAL A 80 -2.14 -6.51 -2.81
N VAL A 81 -2.21 -6.04 -4.05
CA VAL A 81 -1.09 -5.33 -4.70
C VAL A 81 -0.79 -4.01 -3.98
N PHE A 82 -1.83 -3.23 -3.65
CA PHE A 82 -1.68 -1.99 -2.90
C PHE A 82 -1.02 -2.22 -1.53
N PHE A 83 -1.47 -3.25 -0.82
CA PHE A 83 -0.86 -3.67 0.44
C PHE A 83 0.64 -3.99 0.28
N TYR A 84 1.01 -4.77 -0.75
CA TYR A 84 2.41 -5.14 -0.97
C TYR A 84 3.26 -3.92 -1.29
N MET A 85 2.69 -2.90 -1.94
CA MET A 85 3.37 -1.63 -2.17
C MET A 85 3.69 -0.94 -0.85
N ILE A 86 2.72 -0.81 0.07
CA ILE A 86 2.96 -0.24 1.41
C ILE A 86 4.07 -1.01 2.12
N LYS A 87 3.98 -2.35 2.16
CA LYS A 87 4.99 -3.20 2.79
C LYS A 87 6.39 -2.99 2.19
N SER A 88 6.48 -2.95 0.87
CA SER A 88 7.75 -2.79 0.14
C SER A 88 8.36 -1.42 0.41
N LEU A 89 7.57 -0.35 0.33
CA LEU A 89 8.02 1.01 0.59
C LEU A 89 8.47 1.17 2.04
N SER A 90 7.68 0.70 3.01
CA SER A 90 8.06 0.74 4.43
C SER A 90 9.37 -0.01 4.69
N ALA A 91 9.58 -1.17 4.07
CA ALA A 91 10.81 -1.96 4.25
C ALA A 91 12.05 -1.26 3.69
N SER A 92 11.92 -0.58 2.56
CA SER A 92 13.03 0.17 1.94
C SER A 92 13.29 1.52 2.61
N CYS A 93 12.36 1.99 3.45
CA CYS A 93 12.44 3.25 4.20
C CYS A 93 12.96 3.09 5.65
N VAL A 94 13.32 1.87 6.06
CA VAL A 94 13.72 1.59 7.45
C VAL A 94 14.97 2.37 7.85
N ASP A 95 15.96 2.46 6.95
CA ASP A 95 17.23 3.12 7.25
C ASP A 95 17.13 4.66 7.26
N THR A 96 16.09 5.22 6.62
CA THR A 96 15.88 6.67 6.52
C THR A 96 14.92 7.21 7.57
N SER A 97 14.41 6.37 8.48
CA SER A 97 13.33 6.71 9.43
C SER A 97 12.10 7.30 8.74
N ALA A 98 11.91 7.02 7.45
CA ALA A 98 10.80 7.56 6.70
C ALA A 98 9.50 6.84 7.07
N ASN A 99 8.42 7.61 7.22
CA ASN A 99 7.10 7.11 7.56
C ASN A 99 6.28 6.92 6.29
N VAL A 100 5.71 5.74 6.11
CA VAL A 100 4.88 5.37 4.95
C VAL A 100 3.50 4.99 5.45
N LEU A 101 2.50 5.78 5.07
CA LEU A 101 1.10 5.54 5.37
C LEU A 101 0.29 5.48 4.08
N GLY A 102 -0.60 4.49 3.99
CA GLY A 102 -1.55 4.34 2.89
C GLY A 102 -2.98 4.61 3.35
N TRP A 103 -3.83 5.12 2.46
CA TRP A 103 -5.26 5.25 2.68
C TRP A 103 -6.03 4.70 1.48
N CYS A 104 -7.15 4.06 1.77
CA CYS A 104 -8.11 3.61 0.76
C CYS A 104 -9.45 3.25 1.41
N THR A 105 -10.48 3.18 0.58
CA THR A 105 -11.71 2.47 0.93
C THR A 105 -11.48 0.96 0.88
N LEU A 106 -11.80 0.26 1.97
CA LEU A 106 -11.69 -1.21 1.98
C LEU A 106 -12.70 -1.83 1.00
N PRO A 107 -12.31 -2.87 0.26
CA PRO A 107 -13.26 -3.60 -0.57
C PRO A 107 -14.33 -4.25 0.33
N PRO A 108 -15.56 -4.44 -0.17
CA PRO A 108 -16.56 -5.22 0.56
C PRO A 108 -16.04 -6.65 0.73
N VAL A 109 -15.79 -7.06 1.97
CA VAL A 109 -15.38 -8.44 2.30
C VAL A 109 -16.60 -9.16 2.88
N ASP A 110 -16.96 -10.31 2.29
CA ASP A 110 -18.12 -11.13 2.68
C ASP A 110 -18.03 -11.76 4.08
N VAL A 111 -16.94 -11.54 4.83
CA VAL A 111 -16.73 -12.16 6.14
C VAL A 111 -16.11 -11.12 7.08
N CYS A 112 -16.95 -10.57 7.97
CA CYS A 112 -16.69 -9.54 8.97
C CYS A 112 -16.71 -8.09 8.45
N ASN A 113 -17.91 -7.51 8.56
CA ASN A 113 -18.29 -6.10 8.38
C ASN A 113 -17.23 -5.14 8.97
N PRO A 114 -16.60 -4.33 8.09
CA PRO A 114 -17.18 -3.01 7.82
C PRO A 114 -17.40 -2.77 6.33
N ILE A 115 -18.64 -2.45 5.96
CA ILE A 115 -19.01 -1.89 4.66
C ILE A 115 -18.11 -0.67 4.36
N SER A 116 -17.34 -0.71 3.28
CA SER A 116 -16.69 0.44 2.63
C SER A 116 -16.10 1.49 3.58
N ALA A 117 -15.44 1.05 4.66
CA ALA A 117 -14.82 1.95 5.60
C ALA A 117 -13.52 2.48 5.02
N GLN A 118 -13.30 3.77 5.20
CA GLN A 118 -12.00 4.39 4.97
C GLN A 118 -11.00 3.83 5.97
N ALA A 119 -9.86 3.36 5.47
CA ALA A 119 -8.82 2.75 6.28
C ALA A 119 -7.46 3.39 6.04
N MET A 120 -6.63 3.32 7.07
CA MET A 120 -5.21 3.65 7.06
C MET A 120 -4.40 2.36 7.14
N LEU A 121 -3.41 2.22 6.26
CA LEU A 121 -2.51 1.07 6.16
C LEU A 121 -1.08 1.50 6.54
N TYR A 122 -0.39 0.71 7.35
CA TYR A 122 0.94 1.04 7.84
C TYR A 122 1.70 -0.21 8.29
N VAL A 123 3.04 -0.14 8.28
CA VAL A 123 3.89 -1.13 8.97
C VAL A 123 4.35 -0.49 10.28
N HIS A 124 4.08 -1.16 11.40
CA HIS A 124 4.51 -0.64 12.70
C HIS A 124 6.01 -0.87 12.92
N ASN A 125 6.68 0.07 13.59
CA ASN A 125 8.13 0.02 13.82
C ASN A 125 8.54 -0.86 15.02
N ASP A 126 7.57 -1.36 15.79
CA ASP A 126 7.84 -2.29 16.88
C ASP A 126 8.26 -3.66 16.32
N ALA A 127 9.53 -4.03 16.56
CA ALA A 127 10.11 -5.29 16.15
C ALA A 127 9.32 -6.52 16.65
N LYS A 128 8.60 -6.42 17.77
CA LYS A 128 7.78 -7.51 18.34
C LYS A 128 6.51 -7.78 17.53
N LEU A 129 5.99 -6.75 16.86
CA LEU A 129 4.79 -6.85 16.01
C LEU A 129 5.12 -7.38 14.60
N GLY A 130 6.41 -7.52 14.30
CA GLY A 130 6.90 -7.99 13.00
C GLY A 130 6.65 -6.99 11.88
N ARG A 131 7.02 -7.37 10.65
CA ARG A 131 6.82 -6.56 9.42
C ARG A 131 5.45 -6.81 8.78
N SER A 132 4.43 -6.90 9.63
CA SER A 132 3.03 -6.99 9.20
C SER A 132 2.55 -5.60 8.81
N VAL A 133 1.70 -5.51 7.80
CA VAL A 133 0.96 -4.27 7.54
C VAL A 133 -0.36 -4.37 8.31
N PHE A 134 -0.60 -3.35 9.09
CA PHE A 134 -1.80 -3.13 9.87
C PHE A 134 -2.79 -2.31 9.06
N VAL A 135 -4.07 -2.55 9.32
CA VAL A 135 -5.19 -1.80 8.76
C VAL A 135 -5.98 -1.25 9.94
N THR A 136 -6.16 0.06 10.00
CA THR A 136 -7.01 0.70 11.01
C THR A 136 -8.09 1.53 10.32
N THR A 137 -9.37 1.27 10.63
CA THR A 137 -10.49 2.05 10.07
C THR A 137 -10.74 3.34 10.85
N GLN A 138 -11.58 4.23 10.31
CA GLN A 138 -12.00 5.47 10.96
C GLN A 138 -12.60 5.27 12.37
N GLU A 139 -13.22 4.13 12.61
CA GLU A 139 -13.78 3.74 13.92
C GLU A 139 -12.73 3.18 14.88
N ASN A 140 -11.45 3.18 14.49
CA ASN A 140 -10.32 2.57 15.21
C ASN A 140 -10.46 1.06 15.45
N ALA A 141 -11.18 0.36 14.57
CA ALA A 141 -11.06 -1.08 14.50
C ALA A 141 -9.75 -1.43 13.76
N CYS A 142 -9.04 -2.47 14.23
CA CYS A 142 -7.67 -2.77 13.80
C CYS A 142 -7.53 -4.23 13.39
N TRP A 143 -6.84 -4.46 12.27
CA TRP A 143 -6.59 -5.79 11.71
C TRP A 143 -5.16 -5.92 11.20
N VAL A 144 -4.71 -7.16 11.13
CA VAL A 144 -3.52 -7.57 10.36
C VAL A 144 -3.96 -8.48 9.24
N VAL A 145 -3.35 -8.33 8.06
CA VAL A 145 -3.58 -9.23 6.93
C VAL A 145 -2.73 -10.49 7.11
N ASN A 146 -3.38 -11.64 7.18
CA ASN A 146 -2.74 -12.93 7.17
C ASN A 146 -2.82 -13.53 5.76
N PHE A 147 -1.73 -13.47 5.00
CA PHE A 147 -1.69 -13.97 3.61
C PHE A 147 -1.80 -15.49 3.52
N ASP A 148 -1.19 -16.21 4.46
CA ASP A 148 -1.21 -17.67 4.46
C ASP A 148 -2.65 -18.18 4.62
N LYS A 149 -3.43 -17.51 5.46
CA LYS A 149 -4.84 -17.83 5.71
C LYS A 149 -5.83 -17.03 4.85
N LYS A 150 -5.34 -16.13 3.99
CA LYS A 150 -6.12 -15.22 3.14
C LYS A 150 -7.27 -14.52 3.89
N ARG A 151 -7.01 -14.04 5.11
CA ARG A 151 -8.03 -13.40 5.96
C ARG A 151 -7.45 -12.25 6.76
N TYR A 152 -8.33 -11.36 7.21
CA TYR A 152 -8.02 -10.35 8.22
C TYR A 152 -8.13 -10.99 9.61
N GLU A 153 -7.15 -10.73 10.45
CA GLU A 153 -7.18 -11.13 11.86
C GLU A 153 -7.33 -9.84 12.68
N SER A 154 -8.44 -9.72 13.42
CA SER A 154 -8.66 -8.58 14.32
C SER A 154 -7.60 -8.60 15.41
N VAL A 155 -7.05 -7.42 15.71
CA VAL A 155 -6.04 -7.24 16.74
C VAL A 155 -6.42 -6.05 17.64
N PRO A 156 -5.85 -5.93 18.85
CA PRO A 156 -5.92 -4.70 19.61
C PRO A 156 -5.45 -3.50 18.78
N LEU A 157 -6.00 -2.32 19.06
CA LEU A 157 -5.60 -1.09 18.40
C LEU A 157 -4.11 -0.82 18.63
N VAL A 158 -3.34 -0.74 17.54
CA VAL A 158 -1.89 -0.46 17.58
C VAL A 158 -1.62 1.01 17.32
N GLN A 159 -2.25 1.58 16.30
CA GLN A 159 -2.18 2.99 15.95
C GLN A 159 -3.57 3.51 15.65
N HIS A 160 -3.92 4.67 16.20
CA HIS A 160 -5.18 5.34 15.87
C HIS A 160 -5.21 5.74 14.40
N TYR A 161 -6.39 5.63 13.79
CA TYR A 161 -6.63 6.17 12.46
C TYR A 161 -6.38 7.67 12.46
N THR A 162 -5.63 8.12 11.46
CA THR A 162 -5.52 9.53 11.11
C THR A 162 -5.99 9.72 9.68
N ARG A 163 -6.62 10.87 9.42
CA ARG A 163 -6.92 11.28 8.05
C ARG A 163 -5.61 11.57 7.32
N PRO A 164 -5.54 11.38 5.99
CA PRO A 164 -4.36 11.78 5.26
C PRO A 164 -4.18 13.30 5.41
N PRO A 165 -2.93 13.79 5.57
CA PRO A 165 -2.64 15.21 5.69
C PRO A 165 -2.99 16.00 4.42
N TYR A 166 -3.09 15.31 3.29
CA TYR A 166 -3.55 15.82 2.01
C TYR A 166 -4.64 14.88 1.48
N SER A 167 -5.77 15.40 1.05
CA SER A 167 -6.81 14.59 0.43
C SER A 167 -6.36 14.04 -0.92
N PHE A 168 -6.96 12.92 -1.35
CA PHE A 168 -6.71 12.36 -2.67
C PHE A 168 -6.95 13.37 -3.80
N LEU A 169 -8.02 14.17 -3.70
CA LEU A 169 -8.34 15.18 -4.71
C LEU A 169 -7.30 16.30 -4.73
N GLU A 170 -6.84 16.79 -3.59
CA GLU A 170 -5.77 17.81 -3.55
C GLU A 170 -4.49 17.29 -4.20
N VAL A 171 -4.07 16.06 -3.86
CA VAL A 171 -2.86 15.45 -4.44
C VAL A 171 -3.03 15.22 -5.95
N LYS A 172 -4.18 14.73 -6.39
CA LYS A 172 -4.46 14.43 -7.80
C LYS A 172 -4.36 15.65 -8.72
N HIS A 173 -4.66 16.85 -8.21
CA HIS A 173 -4.55 18.11 -8.95
C HIS A 173 -3.15 18.75 -8.88
N ARG A 174 -2.24 18.23 -8.06
CA ARG A 174 -0.84 18.68 -8.04
C ARG A 174 -0.07 18.09 -9.21
N GLU A 175 1.03 18.76 -9.56
CA GLU A 175 2.00 18.21 -10.50
C GLU A 175 2.49 16.84 -10.01
N GLY A 176 2.65 15.93 -10.96
CA GLY A 176 3.14 14.58 -10.71
C GLY A 176 3.42 13.88 -12.02
N TYR A 177 4.28 12.87 -11.97
CA TYR A 177 4.70 12.13 -13.15
C TYR A 177 4.50 10.63 -12.93
N ILE A 178 4.30 9.93 -14.04
CA ILE A 178 4.03 8.49 -14.03
C ILE A 178 5.34 7.72 -13.94
N ILE A 179 5.33 6.71 -13.07
CA ILE A 179 6.34 5.67 -12.92
C ILE A 179 5.68 4.34 -13.27
N SER A 180 6.35 3.54 -14.10
CA SER A 180 5.92 2.23 -14.59
C SER A 180 7.10 1.31 -14.85
#